data_AF-A0A9X2KEZ4-F1
#
_entry.id   AF-A0A9X2KEZ4-F1
#
_cell.length_a   1.000
_cell.length_b   1.000
_cell.length_c   1.000
_cell.angle_alpha   90.00
_cell.angle_beta   90.00
_cell.angle_gamma   90.00
#
_symmetry.space_group_name_H-M   'P 1'
#
loop_
_entity.id
_entity.type
_entity.pdbx_description
1 polymer ?
#
loop_
_entity_poly.entity_id
_entity_poly.type
_entity_poly.pdbx_seq_one_letter_code
_entity_poly.pdbx_strand_id
1 'polypeptide(L)'
;MIATGLTFLLGFFAATLFALLVAPVIWRRAKRLARREFEATIPSSVNEIRASFDHVRAEAALRSRQREMDALAMRDKAALERAEAGRVARENAELRARNRGLSETVAQQETDLKELAAALESREEEYGRLEGQLRETRLDLERSTDEADDLAERFRELTQIAEERKIDILTLDSKLERVSDDFRSAERRENEKQSVIERLRGELHTLEGHLQREKLAARKLEEKVIRLTARLADLEEQASAQDRRPAGLLHAAPMIDREAQDSADAGDGPVNAREPAVTSGPEAGAATMAPTRRTISQSVRDAMDLPEHPLGEGNLEEEDLRQRISDIAARVVHLTAKAEGAGSPIDTILDSDKTPSSSGDAEAKQVTLADRIRRLRDKEAANDRAAG
;
A
#
# COMPACT_ATOMS: atom_id res chain seq x y z
N MET A 1 36.28 93.76 -152.73
CA MET A 1 36.05 93.70 -151.27
C MET A 1 34.66 94.22 -150.87
N ILE A 2 34.05 95.21 -151.56
CA ILE A 2 32.69 95.70 -151.22
C ILE A 2 31.57 94.77 -151.73
N ALA A 3 31.70 94.20 -152.94
CA ALA A 3 30.68 93.33 -153.54
C ALA A 3 30.37 92.06 -152.72
N THR A 4 31.40 91.43 -152.12
CA THR A 4 31.24 90.28 -151.20
C THR A 4 30.59 90.66 -149.87
N GLY A 5 30.81 91.88 -149.38
CA GLY A 5 30.13 92.40 -148.18
C GLY A 5 28.65 92.68 -148.43
N LEU A 6 28.29 93.18 -149.61
CA LEU A 6 26.91 93.51 -149.99
C LEU A 6 26.04 92.26 -150.21
N THR A 7 26.58 91.20 -150.83
CA THR A 7 25.87 89.92 -150.96
C THR A 7 25.70 89.20 -149.62
N PHE A 8 26.69 89.31 -148.73
CA PHE A 8 26.58 88.80 -147.36
C PHE A 8 25.52 89.55 -146.55
N LEU A 9 25.50 90.89 -146.60
CA LEU A 9 24.48 91.71 -145.94
C LEU A 9 23.09 91.43 -146.51
N LEU A 10 22.92 91.36 -147.83
CA LEU A 10 21.63 91.06 -148.46
C LEU A 10 21.15 89.64 -148.09
N GLY A 11 22.05 88.65 -148.10
CA GLY A 11 21.76 87.30 -147.64
C GLY A 11 21.38 87.26 -146.15
N PHE A 12 22.07 88.03 -145.30
CA PHE A 12 21.75 88.18 -143.89
C PHE A 12 20.37 88.82 -143.69
N PHE A 13 20.06 89.92 -144.38
CA PHE A 13 18.75 90.56 -144.30
C PHE A 13 17.64 89.64 -144.84
N ALA A 14 17.87 88.89 -145.92
CA ALA A 14 16.90 87.94 -146.45
C ALA A 14 16.65 86.76 -145.50
N ALA A 15 17.71 86.18 -144.91
CA ALA A 15 17.59 85.12 -143.91
C ALA A 15 16.91 85.63 -142.62
N THR A 16 17.23 86.86 -142.20
CA THR A 16 16.60 87.50 -141.04
C THR A 16 15.13 87.78 -141.30
N LEU A 17 14.76 88.23 -142.51
CA LEU A 17 13.37 88.41 -142.93
C LEU A 17 12.60 87.09 -142.91
N PHE A 18 13.20 86.00 -143.42
CA PHE A 18 12.59 84.67 -143.38
C PHE A 18 12.45 84.14 -141.94
N ALA A 19 13.46 84.33 -141.10
CA ALA A 19 13.41 83.99 -139.69
C ALA A 19 12.30 84.76 -138.97
N LEU A 20 12.15 86.07 -139.27
CA LEU A 20 11.06 86.91 -138.76
C LEU A 20 9.68 86.44 -139.22
N LEU A 21 9.57 85.90 -140.44
CA LEU A 21 8.30 85.39 -140.97
C LEU A 21 7.90 84.05 -140.34
N VAL A 22 8.88 83.18 -140.04
CA VAL A 22 8.64 81.85 -139.46
C VAL A 22 8.54 81.89 -137.93
N ALA A 23 9.26 82.78 -137.26
CA ALA A 23 9.23 82.97 -135.81
C ALA A 23 7.81 83.05 -135.20
N PRO A 24 6.85 83.83 -135.73
CA PRO A 24 5.50 83.89 -135.17
C PRO A 24 4.73 82.57 -135.32
N VAL A 25 5.04 81.73 -136.31
CA VAL A 25 4.37 80.42 -136.50
C VAL A 25 4.86 79.39 -135.49
N ILE A 26 6.17 79.33 -135.26
CA ILE A 26 6.78 78.43 -134.27
C ILE A 26 6.34 78.83 -132.86
N TRP A 27 6.36 80.13 -132.55
CA TRP A 27 5.92 80.66 -131.26
C TRP A 27 4.45 80.33 -130.95
N ARG A 28 3.56 80.48 -131.95
CA ARG A 28 2.14 80.10 -131.82
C ARG A 28 1.97 78.61 -131.53
N ARG A 29 2.76 77.74 -132.16
CA ARG A 29 2.67 76.29 -131.97
C ARG A 29 3.20 75.84 -130.61
N ALA A 30 4.35 76.38 -130.18
CA ALA A 30 4.93 76.11 -128.87
C ALA A 30 3.99 76.56 -127.75
N LYS A 31 3.40 77.77 -127.86
CA LYS A 31 2.41 78.27 -126.91
C LYS A 31 1.17 77.38 -126.81
N ARG A 32 0.71 76.81 -127.94
CA ARG A 32 -0.45 75.89 -127.93
C ARG A 32 -0.14 74.57 -127.23
N LEU A 33 1.04 74.00 -127.45
CA LEU A 33 1.44 72.74 -126.81
C LEU A 33 1.63 72.93 -125.30
N ALA A 34 2.37 73.97 -124.90
CA ALA A 34 2.55 74.34 -123.52
C ALA A 34 1.20 74.63 -122.84
N ARG A 35 0.28 75.33 -123.51
CA ARG A 35 -1.05 75.60 -122.97
C ARG A 35 -1.88 74.32 -122.78
N ARG A 36 -1.78 73.34 -123.68
CA ARG A 36 -2.47 72.03 -123.54
C ARG A 36 -1.92 71.20 -122.39
N GLU A 37 -0.60 71.15 -122.20
CA GLU A 37 0.01 70.43 -121.07
C GLU A 37 -0.28 71.13 -119.73
N PHE A 38 -0.27 72.47 -119.71
CA PHE A 38 -0.63 73.25 -118.54
C PHE A 38 -2.12 73.08 -118.19
N GLU A 39 -3.02 73.09 -119.18
CA GLU A 39 -4.46 72.84 -118.98
C GLU A 39 -4.76 71.37 -118.60
N ALA A 40 -3.89 70.41 -118.92
CA ALA A 40 -4.04 69.01 -118.53
C ALA A 40 -3.49 68.70 -117.12
N THR A 41 -2.52 69.48 -116.64
CA THR A 41 -1.87 69.26 -115.33
C THR A 41 -2.47 70.14 -114.24
N ILE A 42 -3.01 71.30 -114.61
CA ILE A 42 -3.70 72.19 -113.68
C ILE A 42 -5.19 71.82 -113.67
N PRO A 43 -5.82 71.73 -112.49
CA PRO A 43 -7.27 71.54 -112.40
C PRO A 43 -7.97 72.68 -113.15
N SER A 44 -8.51 72.35 -114.33
CA SER A 44 -9.00 73.35 -115.29
C SER A 44 -10.41 73.86 -114.95
N SER A 45 -11.03 73.31 -113.88
CA SER A 45 -12.32 73.73 -113.36
C SER A 45 -12.29 74.02 -111.85
N VAL A 46 -13.03 75.06 -111.43
CA VAL A 46 -13.22 75.43 -110.01
C VAL A 46 -13.82 74.27 -109.20
N ASN A 47 -14.58 73.38 -109.85
CA ASN A 47 -15.20 72.23 -109.21
C ASN A 47 -14.19 71.13 -108.88
N GLU A 48 -13.19 70.88 -109.71
CA GLU A 48 -12.12 69.90 -109.43
C GLU A 48 -11.21 70.36 -108.27
N ILE A 49 -10.91 71.66 -108.18
CA ILE A 49 -10.16 72.24 -107.06
C ILE A 49 -10.93 72.04 -105.74
N ARG A 50 -12.24 72.29 -105.76
CA ARG A 50 -13.09 72.06 -104.58
C ARG A 50 -13.17 70.58 -104.22
N ALA A 51 -13.34 69.69 -105.20
CA ALA A 51 -13.40 68.25 -104.97
C ALA A 51 -12.09 67.69 -104.39
N SER A 52 -10.92 68.12 -104.87
CA SER A 52 -9.63 67.73 -104.31
C SER A 52 -9.41 68.26 -102.89
N PHE A 53 -9.83 69.50 -102.60
CA PHE A 53 -9.78 70.06 -101.26
C PHE A 53 -10.73 69.33 -100.29
N ASP A 54 -11.95 69.03 -100.73
CA ASP A 54 -12.91 68.24 -99.97
C ASP A 54 -12.42 66.80 -99.79
N HIS A 55 -11.72 66.22 -100.76
CA HIS A 55 -11.07 64.91 -100.64
C HIS A 55 -9.96 64.91 -99.58
N VAL A 56 -9.06 65.90 -99.59
CA VAL A 56 -8.01 66.05 -98.56
C VAL A 56 -8.63 66.28 -97.19
N ARG A 57 -9.70 67.08 -97.09
CA ARG A 57 -10.45 67.28 -95.84
C ARG A 57 -11.07 65.97 -95.35
N ALA A 58 -11.68 65.20 -96.24
CA ALA A 58 -12.27 63.90 -95.91
C ALA A 58 -11.19 62.89 -95.46
N GLU A 59 -10.05 62.84 -96.16
CA GLU A 59 -8.93 61.98 -95.77
C GLU A 59 -8.35 62.38 -94.41
N ALA A 60 -8.18 63.68 -94.15
CA ALA A 60 -7.75 64.19 -92.86
C ALA A 60 -8.76 63.82 -91.74
N ALA A 61 -10.06 63.95 -92.01
CA ALA A 61 -11.12 63.56 -91.07
C ALA A 61 -11.13 62.05 -90.80
N LEU A 62 -10.98 61.22 -91.83
CA LEU A 62 -10.89 59.76 -91.69
C LEU A 62 -9.64 59.34 -90.92
N ARG A 63 -8.47 59.92 -91.23
CA ARG A 63 -7.22 59.67 -90.49
C ARG A 63 -7.31 60.14 -89.03
N SER A 64 -7.99 61.26 -88.75
CA SER A 64 -8.25 61.70 -87.37
C SER A 64 -9.10 60.67 -86.63
N ARG A 65 -10.22 60.25 -87.23
CA ARG A 65 -11.10 59.25 -86.64
C ARG A 65 -10.43 57.89 -86.46
N GLN A 66 -9.61 57.46 -87.41
CA GLN A 66 -8.87 56.20 -87.29
C GLN A 66 -7.88 56.26 -86.12
N ARG A 67 -7.12 57.36 -85.98
CA ARG A 67 -6.22 57.55 -84.83
C ARG A 67 -6.98 57.62 -83.51
N GLU A 68 -8.14 58.26 -83.48
CA GLU A 68 -9.00 58.29 -82.29
C GLU A 68 -9.48 56.88 -81.92
N MET A 69 -9.91 56.08 -82.90
CA MET A 69 -10.32 54.69 -82.68
C MET A 69 -9.14 53.81 -82.24
N ASP A 70 -7.96 53.95 -82.85
CA ASP A 70 -6.76 53.22 -82.45
C ASP A 70 -6.34 53.59 -81.03
N ALA A 71 -6.41 54.88 -80.67
CA ALA A 71 -6.14 55.36 -79.33
C ALA A 71 -7.14 54.81 -78.30
N LEU A 72 -8.43 54.71 -78.65
CA LEU A 72 -9.44 54.08 -77.82
C LEU A 72 -9.17 52.58 -77.66
N ALA A 73 -8.92 51.85 -78.74
CA ALA A 73 -8.62 50.42 -78.69
C ALA A 73 -7.37 50.11 -77.84
N MET A 74 -6.33 50.95 -77.93
CA MET A 74 -5.14 50.81 -77.08
C MET A 74 -5.45 51.13 -75.61
N ARG A 75 -6.30 52.12 -75.33
CA ARG A 75 -6.76 52.42 -73.96
C ARG A 75 -7.56 51.27 -73.36
N ASP A 76 -8.46 50.67 -74.15
CA ASP A 76 -9.28 49.53 -73.71
C ASP A 76 -8.40 48.32 -73.40
N LYS A 77 -7.44 47.99 -74.29
CA LYS A 77 -6.45 46.92 -74.02
C LYS A 77 -5.64 47.19 -72.76
N ALA A 78 -5.13 48.42 -72.61
CA ALA A 78 -4.36 48.80 -71.44
C ALA A 78 -5.20 48.86 -70.15
N ALA A 79 -6.53 49.03 -70.26
CA ALA A 79 -7.44 48.92 -69.12
C ALA A 79 -7.65 47.45 -68.71
N LEU A 80 -7.83 46.54 -69.68
CA LEU A 80 -7.92 45.11 -69.44
C LEU A 80 -6.64 44.55 -68.81
N GLU A 81 -5.47 44.87 -69.37
CA GLU A 81 -4.18 44.42 -68.82
C GLU A 81 -3.97 44.93 -67.39
N ARG A 82 -4.38 46.17 -67.08
CA ARG A 82 -4.32 46.69 -65.70
C ARG A 82 -5.28 45.98 -64.76
N ALA A 83 -6.49 45.63 -65.23
CA ALA A 83 -7.44 44.87 -64.44
C ALA A 83 -6.91 43.46 -64.15
N GLU A 84 -6.33 42.79 -65.15
CA GLU A 84 -5.69 41.47 -64.99
C GLU A 84 -4.48 41.53 -64.07
N ALA A 85 -3.59 42.50 -64.23
CA ALA A 85 -2.46 42.72 -63.32
C ALA A 85 -2.94 42.97 -61.88
N GLY A 86 -4.02 43.74 -61.71
CA GLY A 86 -4.67 43.95 -60.42
C GLY A 86 -5.23 42.66 -59.81
N ARG A 87 -5.87 41.80 -60.61
CA ARG A 87 -6.37 40.48 -60.17
C ARG A 87 -5.22 39.58 -59.72
N VAL A 88 -4.19 39.44 -60.55
CA VAL A 88 -3.01 38.61 -60.23
C VAL A 88 -2.29 39.14 -58.99
N ALA A 89 -2.15 40.46 -58.84
CA ALA A 89 -1.55 41.05 -57.65
C ALA A 89 -2.34 40.73 -56.37
N ARG A 90 -3.68 40.74 -56.43
CA ARG A 90 -4.53 40.33 -55.29
C ARG A 90 -4.38 38.85 -54.95
N GLU A 91 -4.43 37.97 -55.94
CA GLU A 91 -4.23 36.53 -55.73
C GLU A 91 -2.86 36.24 -55.14
N ASN A 92 -1.81 36.91 -55.62
CA ASN A 92 -0.46 36.74 -55.10
C ASN A 92 -0.32 37.30 -53.67
N ALA A 93 -0.99 38.41 -53.34
CA ALA A 93 -1.05 38.92 -51.98
C ALA A 93 -1.77 37.94 -51.03
N GLU A 94 -2.87 37.34 -51.47
CA GLU A 94 -3.62 36.35 -50.69
C GLU A 94 -2.81 35.05 -50.49
N LEU A 95 -2.15 34.54 -51.53
CA LEU A 95 -1.26 33.38 -51.43
C LEU A 95 -0.08 33.64 -50.49
N ARG A 96 0.50 34.85 -50.51
CA ARG A 96 1.55 35.24 -49.56
C ARG A 96 1.02 35.35 -48.13
N ALA A 97 -0.20 35.84 -47.93
CA ALA A 97 -0.83 35.85 -46.61
C ALA A 97 -1.06 34.43 -46.09
N ARG A 98 -1.58 33.53 -46.92
CA ARG A 98 -1.76 32.11 -46.59
C ARG A 98 -0.42 31.42 -46.28
N ASN A 99 0.62 31.63 -47.10
CA ASN A 99 1.94 31.06 -46.84
C ASN A 99 2.57 31.57 -45.54
N ARG A 100 2.38 32.86 -45.20
CA ARG A 100 2.83 33.38 -43.91
C ARG A 100 2.09 32.72 -42.75
N GLY A 101 0.76 32.62 -42.83
CA GLY A 101 -0.03 31.93 -41.81
C GLY A 101 0.37 30.47 -41.65
N LEU A 102 0.57 29.74 -42.75
CA LEU A 102 1.06 28.36 -42.71
C LEU A 102 2.46 28.26 -42.10
N SER A 103 3.38 29.15 -42.48
CA SER A 103 4.73 29.18 -41.91
C SER A 103 4.71 29.47 -40.41
N GLU A 104 3.82 30.33 -39.93
CA GLU A 104 3.63 30.61 -38.51
C GLU A 104 3.07 29.39 -37.77
N THR A 105 2.07 28.71 -38.35
CA THR A 105 1.54 27.47 -37.76
C THR A 105 2.59 26.35 -37.70
N VAL A 106 3.44 26.22 -38.72
CA VAL A 106 4.54 25.23 -38.71
C VAL A 106 5.56 25.60 -37.63
N ALA A 107 5.94 26.87 -37.51
CA ALA A 107 6.85 27.31 -36.46
C ALA A 107 6.30 27.04 -35.07
N GLN A 108 5.00 27.30 -34.84
CA GLN A 108 4.34 26.97 -33.57
C GLN A 108 4.32 25.46 -33.31
N GLN A 109 3.98 24.65 -34.31
CA GLN A 109 4.00 23.19 -34.16
C GLN A 109 5.42 22.66 -33.87
N GLU A 110 6.46 23.25 -34.47
CA GLU A 110 7.85 22.89 -34.17
C GLU A 110 8.25 23.26 -32.74
N THR A 111 7.77 24.38 -32.19
CA THR A 111 8.00 24.72 -30.78
C THR A 111 7.25 23.77 -29.85
N ASP A 112 5.97 23.48 -30.15
CA ASP A 112 5.15 22.57 -29.35
C ASP A 112 5.75 21.16 -29.34
N LEU A 113 6.25 20.67 -30.50
CA LEU A 113 6.94 19.37 -30.58
C LEU A 113 8.22 19.33 -29.76
N LYS A 114 9.01 20.41 -29.73
CA LYS A 114 10.22 20.49 -28.90
C LYS A 114 9.88 20.50 -27.41
N GLU A 115 8.85 21.24 -27.01
CA GLU A 115 8.36 21.26 -25.63
C GLU A 115 7.83 19.89 -25.20
N LEU A 116 7.04 19.23 -26.04
CA LEU A 116 6.54 17.87 -25.79
C LEU A 116 7.67 16.84 -25.72
N ALA A 117 8.69 16.96 -26.58
CA ALA A 117 9.86 16.08 -26.53
C ALA A 117 10.66 16.25 -25.22
N ALA A 118 10.89 17.49 -24.78
CA ALA A 118 11.55 17.76 -23.50
C ALA A 118 10.70 17.27 -22.31
N ALA A 119 9.38 17.45 -22.37
CA ALA A 119 8.47 16.91 -21.37
C ALA A 119 8.51 15.36 -21.33
N LEU A 120 8.59 14.69 -22.48
CA LEU A 120 8.73 13.23 -22.55
C LEU A 120 10.05 12.77 -21.94
N GLU A 121 11.17 13.41 -22.29
CA GLU A 121 12.49 13.08 -21.75
C GLU A 121 12.53 13.23 -20.22
N SER A 122 12.01 14.34 -19.68
CA SER A 122 11.91 14.51 -18.23
C SER A 122 11.04 13.45 -17.54
N ARG A 123 9.93 13.03 -18.18
CA ARG A 123 9.08 11.95 -17.66
C ARG A 123 9.80 10.60 -17.73
N GLU A 124 10.54 10.30 -18.79
CA GLU A 124 11.34 9.09 -18.90
C GLU A 124 12.43 9.03 -17.82
N GLU A 125 13.08 10.15 -17.51
CA GLU A 125 14.00 10.23 -16.38
C GLU A 125 13.30 9.99 -15.02
N GLU A 126 12.12 10.59 -14.80
CA GLU A 126 11.32 10.35 -13.60
C GLU A 126 10.93 8.88 -13.47
N TYR A 127 10.49 8.24 -14.56
CA TYR A 127 10.19 6.81 -14.58
C TYR A 127 11.44 5.97 -14.28
N GLY A 128 12.59 6.31 -14.86
CA GLY A 128 13.85 5.63 -14.58
C GLY A 128 14.26 5.74 -13.11
N ARG A 129 14.11 6.93 -12.50
CA ARG A 129 14.36 7.15 -11.06
C ARG A 129 13.40 6.33 -10.20
N LEU A 130 12.10 6.36 -10.50
CA LEU A 130 11.08 5.63 -9.75
C LEU A 130 11.26 4.11 -9.87
N GLU A 131 11.64 3.62 -11.05
CA GLU A 131 11.94 2.22 -11.26
C GLU A 131 13.19 1.79 -10.48
N GLY A 132 14.22 2.65 -10.41
CA GLY A 132 15.38 2.46 -9.54
C GLY A 132 15.00 2.32 -8.07
N GLN A 133 14.19 3.26 -7.55
CA GLN A 133 13.67 3.21 -6.17
C GLN A 133 12.82 1.97 -5.90
N LEU A 134 12.00 1.55 -6.87
CA LEU A 134 11.19 0.35 -6.77
C LEU A 134 12.04 -0.93 -6.73
N ARG A 135 13.15 -0.98 -7.47
CA ARG A 135 14.10 -2.10 -7.40
C ARG A 135 14.82 -2.13 -6.05
N GLU A 136 15.28 -0.98 -5.56
CA GLU A 136 15.95 -0.87 -4.26
C GLU A 136 15.03 -1.30 -3.11
N THR A 137 13.82 -0.74 -3.04
CA THR A 137 12.83 -1.10 -2.01
C THR A 137 12.41 -2.57 -2.07
N ARG A 138 12.36 -3.18 -3.26
CA ARG A 138 12.14 -4.63 -3.40
C ARG A 138 13.29 -5.44 -2.83
N LEU A 139 14.54 -5.06 -3.10
CA LEU A 139 15.71 -5.73 -2.54
C LEU A 139 15.77 -5.58 -1.01
N ASP A 140 15.39 -4.42 -0.48
CA ASP A 140 15.32 -4.21 0.97
C ASP A 140 14.20 -5.03 1.62
N LEU A 141 13.05 -5.17 0.93
CA LEU A 141 11.98 -6.05 1.38
C LEU A 141 12.42 -7.51 1.39
N GLU A 142 13.10 -7.98 0.34
CA GLU A 142 13.64 -9.35 0.25
C GLU A 142 14.64 -9.63 1.38
N ARG A 143 15.55 -8.69 1.67
CA ARG A 143 16.46 -8.80 2.82
C ARG A 143 15.70 -8.87 4.14
N SER A 144 14.70 -8.00 4.33
CA SER A 144 13.90 -8.00 5.55
C SER A 144 13.09 -9.29 5.72
N THR A 145 12.63 -9.91 4.63
CA THR A 145 11.96 -11.21 4.69
C THR A 145 12.93 -12.33 5.04
N ASP A 146 14.14 -12.33 4.47
CA ASP A 146 15.19 -13.31 4.80
C ASP A 146 15.59 -13.20 6.28
N GLU A 147 15.77 -11.97 6.80
CA GLU A 147 16.05 -11.71 8.21
C GLU A 147 14.93 -12.20 9.13
N ALA A 148 13.67 -12.04 8.71
CA ALA A 148 12.51 -12.52 9.47
C ALA A 148 12.44 -14.06 9.49
N ASP A 149 12.77 -14.71 8.37
CA ASP A 149 12.82 -16.18 8.27
C ASP A 149 13.95 -16.78 9.12
N ASP A 150 15.14 -16.17 9.09
CA ASP A 150 16.27 -16.52 9.94
C ASP A 150 15.91 -16.38 11.43
N LEU A 151 15.23 -15.28 11.79
CA LEU A 151 14.80 -15.05 13.16
C LEU A 151 13.72 -16.06 13.59
N ALA A 152 12.78 -16.39 12.69
CA ALA A 152 11.77 -17.40 12.94
C ALA A 152 12.38 -18.80 13.13
N GLU A 153 13.44 -19.13 12.39
CA GLU A 153 14.20 -20.38 12.59
C GLU A 153 14.88 -20.42 13.96
N ARG A 154 15.55 -19.34 14.37
CA ARG A 154 16.14 -19.24 15.71
C ARG A 154 15.10 -19.34 16.82
N PHE A 155 13.92 -18.74 16.64
CA PHE A 155 12.82 -18.88 17.60
C PHE A 155 12.30 -20.31 17.68
N ARG A 156 12.20 -21.03 16.56
CA ARG A 156 11.84 -22.46 16.55
C ARG A 156 12.87 -23.31 17.29
N GLU A 157 14.17 -23.07 17.06
CA GLU A 157 15.25 -23.76 17.76
C GLU A 157 15.22 -23.47 19.27
N LEU A 158 15.08 -22.21 19.67
CA LEU A 158 14.97 -21.84 21.08
C LEU A 158 13.73 -22.46 21.75
N THR A 159 12.63 -22.56 21.02
CA THR A 159 11.40 -23.21 21.50
C THR A 159 11.63 -24.71 21.69
N GLN A 160 12.30 -25.39 20.76
CA GLN A 160 12.67 -26.79 20.92
C GLN A 160 13.59 -27.01 22.13
N ILE A 161 14.61 -26.16 22.31
CA ILE A 161 15.51 -26.23 23.48
C ILE A 161 14.71 -25.98 24.78
N ALA A 162 13.74 -25.07 24.77
CA ALA A 162 12.89 -24.82 25.93
C ALA A 162 11.99 -26.01 26.25
N GLU A 163 11.42 -26.67 25.23
CA GLU A 163 10.63 -27.90 25.39
C GLU A 163 11.48 -29.07 25.90
N GLU A 164 12.69 -29.25 25.38
CA GLU A 164 13.66 -30.25 25.85
C GLU A 164 14.02 -30.01 27.33
N ARG A 165 14.38 -28.77 27.69
CA ARG A 165 14.66 -28.41 29.08
C ARG A 165 13.46 -28.59 29.99
N LYS A 166 12.24 -28.33 29.50
CA LYS A 166 11.00 -28.57 30.26
C LYS A 166 10.82 -30.07 30.52
N ILE A 167 11.07 -30.93 29.54
CA ILE A 167 11.06 -32.39 29.72
C ILE A 167 12.12 -32.77 30.77
N ASP A 168 13.34 -32.26 30.66
CA ASP A 168 14.41 -32.54 31.64
C ASP A 168 14.02 -32.14 33.06
N ILE A 169 13.46 -30.93 33.25
CA ILE A 169 12.98 -30.47 34.55
C ILE A 169 11.90 -31.40 35.08
N LEU A 170 10.92 -31.82 34.26
CA LEU A 170 9.88 -32.77 34.69
C LEU A 170 10.48 -34.14 35.06
N THR A 171 11.50 -34.61 34.35
CA THR A 171 12.20 -35.85 34.72
C THR A 171 12.97 -35.69 36.03
N LEU A 172 13.65 -34.57 36.25
CA LEU A 172 14.36 -34.25 37.48
C LEU A 172 13.40 -34.12 38.66
N ASP A 173 12.24 -33.49 38.47
CA ASP A 173 11.18 -33.35 39.47
C ASP A 173 10.61 -34.72 39.85
N SER A 174 10.33 -35.58 38.86
CA SER A 174 9.91 -36.97 39.13
C SER A 174 10.97 -37.80 39.86
N LYS A 175 12.26 -37.57 39.58
CA LYS A 175 13.37 -38.20 40.32
C LYS A 175 13.44 -37.67 41.75
N LEU A 176 13.23 -36.37 41.95
CA LEU A 176 13.21 -35.73 43.26
C LEU A 176 12.03 -36.22 44.11
N GLU A 177 10.85 -36.39 43.49
CA GLU A 177 9.68 -36.97 44.16
C GLU A 177 9.93 -38.43 44.56
N ARG A 178 10.52 -39.25 43.67
CA ARG A 178 10.94 -40.62 44.02
C ARG A 178 11.92 -40.66 45.18
N VAL A 179 12.96 -39.82 45.16
CA VAL A 179 13.94 -39.73 46.25
C VAL A 179 13.28 -39.23 47.55
N SER A 180 12.33 -38.29 47.45
CA SER A 180 11.57 -37.81 48.59
C SER A 180 10.71 -38.92 49.21
N ASP A 181 10.06 -39.75 48.39
CA ASP A 181 9.27 -40.89 48.86
C ASP A 181 10.14 -42.01 49.44
N ASP A 182 11.30 -42.28 48.82
CA ASP A 182 12.30 -43.19 49.37
C ASP A 182 12.78 -42.71 50.73
N PHE A 183 13.06 -41.41 50.88
CA PHE A 183 13.42 -40.80 52.16
C PHE A 183 12.31 -40.93 53.20
N ARG A 184 11.06 -40.61 52.86
CA ARG A 184 9.89 -40.81 53.74
C ARG A 184 9.70 -42.28 54.13
N SER A 185 10.01 -43.22 53.22
CA SER A 185 9.95 -44.65 53.52
C SER A 185 11.05 -45.08 54.47
N ALA A 186 12.27 -44.55 54.31
CA ALA A 186 13.40 -44.80 55.18
C ALA A 186 13.18 -44.21 56.57
N GLU A 187 12.64 -42.99 56.66
CA GLU A 187 12.26 -42.35 57.92
C GLU A 187 11.17 -43.15 58.66
N ARG A 188 10.15 -43.65 57.93
CA ARG A 188 9.16 -44.57 58.50
C ARG A 188 9.78 -45.84 59.05
N ARG A 189 10.67 -46.49 58.28
CA ARG A 189 11.41 -47.68 58.74
C ARG A 189 12.27 -47.38 59.98
N GLU A 190 12.88 -46.21 60.05
CA GLU A 190 13.70 -45.81 61.20
C GLU A 190 12.83 -45.54 62.44
N ASN A 191 11.69 -44.86 62.28
CA ASN A 191 10.73 -44.67 63.35
C ASN A 191 10.11 -45.99 63.83
N GLU A 192 9.82 -46.92 62.91
CA GLU A 192 9.39 -48.27 63.24
C GLU A 192 10.48 -48.99 64.05
N LYS A 193 11.72 -49.04 63.57
CA LYS A 193 12.85 -49.61 64.32
C LYS A 193 13.01 -48.95 65.68
N GLN A 194 12.90 -47.64 65.78
CA GLN A 194 12.99 -46.90 67.04
C GLN A 194 11.87 -47.30 67.98
N SER A 195 10.62 -47.43 67.49
CA SER A 195 9.49 -47.91 68.28
C SER A 195 9.68 -49.36 68.73
N VAL A 196 10.29 -50.22 67.90
CA VAL A 196 10.65 -51.59 68.28
C VAL A 196 11.73 -51.58 69.35
N ILE A 197 12.76 -50.73 69.21
CA ILE A 197 13.82 -50.56 70.22
C ILE A 197 13.21 -50.08 71.55
N GLU A 198 12.30 -49.12 71.52
CA GLU A 198 11.60 -48.63 72.71
C GLU A 198 10.73 -49.73 73.34
N ARG A 199 10.01 -50.52 72.53
CA ARG A 199 9.25 -51.68 73.02
C ARG A 199 10.16 -52.72 73.67
N LEU A 200 11.24 -53.11 73.01
CA LEU A 200 12.24 -54.05 73.53
C LEU A 200 12.91 -53.51 74.81
N ARG A 201 13.18 -52.21 74.89
CA ARG A 201 13.67 -51.56 76.13
C ARG A 201 12.63 -51.64 77.25
N GLY A 202 11.35 -51.41 76.94
CA GLY A 202 10.26 -51.58 77.89
C GLY A 202 10.13 -53.02 78.38
N GLU A 203 10.16 -53.99 77.46
CA GLU A 203 10.17 -55.42 77.76
C GLU A 203 11.37 -55.81 78.64
N LEU A 204 12.58 -55.38 78.27
CA LEU A 204 13.79 -55.55 79.09
C LEU A 204 13.61 -54.97 80.48
N HIS A 205 13.05 -53.76 80.61
CA HIS A 205 12.80 -53.14 81.92
C HIS A 205 11.80 -53.94 82.75
N THR A 206 10.74 -54.46 82.14
CA THR A 206 9.79 -55.35 82.84
C THR A 206 10.45 -56.66 83.27
N LEU A 207 11.25 -57.29 82.39
CA LEU A 207 11.99 -58.51 82.67
C LEU A 207 13.02 -58.30 83.79
N GLU A 208 13.74 -57.18 83.77
CA GLU A 208 14.61 -56.77 84.87
C GLU A 208 13.83 -56.60 86.17
N GLY A 209 12.65 -55.98 86.12
CA GLY A 209 11.73 -55.89 87.25
C GLY A 209 11.28 -57.25 87.78
N HIS A 210 10.96 -58.20 86.89
CA HIS A 210 10.64 -59.59 87.25
C HIS A 210 11.84 -60.30 87.87
N LEU A 211 13.03 -60.19 87.26
CA LEU A 211 14.27 -60.76 87.78
C LEU A 211 14.63 -60.17 89.15
N GLN A 212 14.43 -58.87 89.37
CA GLN A 212 14.63 -58.24 90.69
C GLN A 212 13.63 -58.77 91.71
N ARG A 213 12.35 -58.95 91.34
CA ARG A 213 11.35 -59.57 92.20
C ARG A 213 11.70 -61.01 92.55
N GLU A 214 12.13 -61.81 91.58
CA GLU A 214 12.61 -63.18 91.80
C GLU A 214 13.86 -63.21 92.68
N LYS A 215 14.84 -62.33 92.45
CA LYS A 215 16.02 -62.19 93.31
C LYS A 215 15.65 -61.83 94.74
N LEU A 216 14.71 -60.91 94.94
CA LEU A 216 14.22 -60.55 96.28
C LEU A 216 13.42 -61.71 96.91
N ALA A 217 12.64 -62.45 96.13
CA ALA A 217 11.94 -63.64 96.60
C ALA A 217 12.92 -64.76 96.97
N ALA A 218 13.95 -64.97 96.16
CA ALA A 218 15.05 -65.90 96.42
C ALA A 218 15.81 -65.51 97.68
N ARG A 219 16.17 -64.24 97.87
CA ARG A 219 16.76 -63.74 99.14
C ARG A 219 15.85 -63.95 100.34
N LYS A 220 14.54 -63.70 100.20
CA LYS A 220 13.56 -63.98 101.27
C LYS A 220 13.46 -65.48 101.56
N LEU A 221 13.57 -66.34 100.54
CA LEU A 221 13.62 -67.78 100.70
C LEU A 221 14.93 -68.22 101.34
N GLU A 222 16.08 -67.65 100.97
CA GLU A 222 17.38 -67.86 101.62
C GLU A 222 17.32 -67.43 103.09
N GLU A 223 16.75 -66.26 103.42
CA GLU A 223 16.51 -65.85 104.81
C GLU A 223 15.56 -66.80 105.55
N LYS A 224 14.53 -67.33 104.88
CA LYS A 224 13.65 -68.35 105.46
C LYS A 224 14.40 -69.66 105.67
N VAL A 225 15.28 -70.06 104.76
CA VAL A 225 16.16 -71.22 104.93
C VAL A 225 17.08 -70.98 106.12
N ILE A 226 17.75 -69.83 106.22
CA ILE A 226 18.59 -69.46 107.37
C ILE A 226 17.77 -69.46 108.68
N ARG A 227 16.54 -68.92 108.66
CA ARG A 227 15.65 -68.95 109.83
C ARG A 227 15.16 -70.36 110.18
N LEU A 228 14.90 -71.20 109.20
CA LEU A 228 14.50 -72.60 109.43
C LEU A 228 15.68 -73.45 109.87
N THR A 229 16.88 -73.22 109.34
CA THR A 229 18.11 -73.86 109.82
C THR A 229 18.47 -73.37 111.22
N ALA A 230 18.24 -72.09 111.55
CA ALA A 230 18.39 -71.58 112.91
C ALA A 230 17.33 -72.17 113.85
N ARG A 231 16.06 -72.27 113.43
CA ARG A 231 15.02 -72.97 114.21
C ARG A 231 15.29 -74.46 114.38
N LEU A 232 15.85 -75.13 113.37
CA LEU A 232 16.27 -76.53 113.47
C LEU A 232 17.47 -76.66 114.40
N ALA A 233 18.43 -75.73 114.37
CA ALA A 233 19.53 -75.68 115.34
C ALA A 233 19.01 -75.41 116.76
N ASP A 234 18.07 -74.47 116.96
CA ASP A 234 17.44 -74.19 118.26
C ASP A 234 16.59 -75.39 118.75
N LEU A 235 15.91 -76.11 117.84
CA LEU A 235 15.16 -77.33 118.17
C LEU A 235 16.07 -78.53 118.44
N GLU A 236 17.21 -78.65 117.76
CA GLU A 236 18.26 -79.63 118.06
C GLU A 236 18.96 -79.31 119.38
N GLU A 237 19.16 -78.03 119.70
CA GLU A 237 19.67 -77.56 120.99
C GLU A 237 18.63 -77.81 122.11
N GLN A 238 17.34 -77.56 121.86
CA GLN A 238 16.24 -77.93 122.75
C GLN A 238 16.04 -79.46 122.86
N ALA A 239 16.42 -80.24 121.85
CA ALA A 239 16.39 -81.70 121.87
C ALA A 239 17.59 -82.33 122.62
N SER A 240 18.68 -81.59 122.83
CA SER A 240 19.86 -82.05 123.57
C SER A 240 19.77 -81.87 125.10
N ALA A 241 18.78 -81.11 125.60
CA ALA A 241 18.66 -80.72 127.00
C ALA A 241 17.54 -81.42 127.81
N GLN A 242 16.77 -82.35 127.22
CA GLN A 242 15.63 -82.94 127.95
C GLN A 242 15.40 -84.41 127.61
N ASP A 243 16.33 -85.25 128.06
CA ASP A 243 16.16 -86.69 128.12
C ASP A 243 15.53 -87.08 129.48
N ARG A 244 14.20 -87.30 129.51
CA ARG A 244 13.46 -88.17 130.47
C ARG A 244 11.95 -88.24 130.13
N ARG A 245 11.54 -89.46 129.73
CA ARG A 245 10.19 -90.03 129.44
C ARG A 245 9.19 -89.89 130.62
N PRO A 246 7.88 -90.30 130.57
CA PRO A 246 7.09 -91.02 129.55
C PRO A 246 5.59 -90.56 129.34
N ALA A 247 4.94 -91.16 128.33
CA ALA A 247 3.51 -91.56 128.19
C ALA A 247 2.31 -90.58 128.45
N GLY A 248 1.61 -90.23 127.36
CA GLY A 248 0.20 -90.60 127.09
C GLY A 248 -0.96 -89.69 127.55
N LEU A 249 -1.81 -89.21 126.62
CA LEU A 249 -3.28 -89.38 126.59
C LEU A 249 -3.97 -88.65 125.40
N LEU A 250 -5.18 -89.12 125.08
CA LEU A 250 -5.93 -89.08 123.82
C LEU A 250 -7.01 -87.97 123.72
N HIS A 251 -7.26 -87.47 122.50
CA HIS A 251 -8.57 -87.11 121.88
C HIS A 251 -8.27 -86.40 120.54
N ALA A 252 -9.01 -86.46 119.44
CA ALA A 252 -10.15 -87.24 118.95
C ALA A 252 -10.24 -86.93 117.43
N ALA A 253 -10.62 -87.92 116.62
CA ALA A 253 -11.10 -87.72 115.24
C ALA A 253 -12.62 -87.32 115.28
N PRO A 254 -13.39 -87.09 114.18
CA PRO A 254 -13.08 -87.37 112.76
C PRO A 254 -13.66 -86.39 111.70
N MET A 255 -13.27 -86.68 110.44
CA MET A 255 -13.96 -86.61 109.13
C MET A 255 -15.26 -85.81 108.92
N ILE A 256 -15.43 -85.23 107.71
CA ILE A 256 -16.41 -85.68 106.67
C ILE A 256 -16.44 -84.71 105.47
N ASP A 257 -16.27 -85.28 104.26
CA ASP A 257 -16.92 -85.00 102.95
C ASP A 257 -16.82 -83.60 102.29
N ARG A 258 -16.90 -83.41 100.96
CA ARG A 258 -17.26 -84.23 99.79
C ARG A 258 -16.98 -83.41 98.52
N GLU A 259 -16.82 -84.12 97.39
CA GLU A 259 -17.39 -83.89 96.03
C GLU A 259 -17.61 -82.44 95.52
N ALA A 260 -17.56 -82.10 94.24
CA ALA A 260 -17.22 -82.68 92.94
C ALA A 260 -17.65 -81.60 91.91
N GLN A 261 -17.06 -81.60 90.71
CA GLN A 261 -17.73 -81.40 89.40
C GLN A 261 -18.55 -80.10 89.17
N ASP A 262 -18.83 -79.57 87.98
CA ASP A 262 -18.54 -79.77 86.56
C ASP A 262 -19.36 -78.66 85.85
N SER A 263 -19.10 -78.44 84.55
CA SER A 263 -19.99 -77.77 83.57
C SER A 263 -20.19 -76.24 83.74
N ALA A 264 -20.45 -75.40 82.73
CA ALA A 264 -20.82 -75.50 81.32
C ALA A 264 -20.52 -74.09 80.72
N ASP A 265 -19.94 -73.93 79.53
CA ASP A 265 -20.59 -73.90 78.21
C ASP A 265 -20.89 -72.48 77.68
N ALA A 266 -20.94 -72.38 76.34
CA ALA A 266 -21.08 -71.23 75.44
C ALA A 266 -19.78 -70.42 75.21
N GLY A 267 -19.03 -70.57 74.11
CA GLY A 267 -19.40 -71.02 72.77
C GLY A 267 -20.08 -69.91 71.98
N ASP A 268 -19.30 -69.15 71.19
CA ASP A 268 -19.48 -69.11 69.73
C ASP A 268 -18.27 -68.46 69.04
N GLY A 269 -17.80 -69.08 67.95
CA GLY A 269 -16.87 -68.49 66.99
C GLY A 269 -17.66 -67.76 65.88
N PRO A 270 -17.18 -67.68 64.62
CA PRO A 270 -15.88 -68.09 64.11
C PRO A 270 -15.20 -67.11 63.11
N VAL A 271 -13.86 -67.23 62.96
CA VAL A 271 -13.08 -67.45 61.71
C VAL A 271 -13.48 -66.60 60.47
N ASN A 272 -12.66 -65.78 59.79
CA ASN A 272 -11.38 -66.06 59.13
C ASN A 272 -10.86 -64.81 58.36
N ALA A 273 -9.55 -64.77 58.15
CA ALA A 273 -8.76 -64.20 57.04
C ALA A 273 -9.33 -63.12 56.09
N ARG A 274 -8.59 -62.00 55.94
CA ARG A 274 -7.74 -61.66 54.75
C ARG A 274 -7.04 -60.30 54.94
N GLU A 275 -5.75 -60.25 54.63
CA GLU A 275 -4.95 -59.06 54.23
C GLU A 275 -5.49 -58.40 52.92
N PRO A 276 -4.89 -57.33 52.34
CA PRO A 276 -4.30 -56.05 52.85
C PRO A 276 -4.63 -54.81 51.93
N ALA A 277 -3.85 -53.72 52.07
CA ALA A 277 -3.63 -52.55 51.16
C ALA A 277 -4.69 -51.42 51.20
N VAL A 278 -4.40 -50.17 51.61
CA VAL A 278 -3.54 -49.08 51.04
C VAL A 278 -3.92 -48.72 49.59
N THR A 279 -4.47 -47.50 49.38
CA THR A 279 -3.84 -46.37 48.64
C THR A 279 -4.80 -45.20 48.42
N SER A 280 -4.26 -44.00 48.62
CA SER A 280 -4.47 -42.69 47.96
C SER A 280 -5.46 -42.52 46.80
N GLY A 281 -6.16 -41.37 46.85
CA GLY A 281 -5.91 -40.28 45.88
C GLY A 281 -6.87 -40.13 44.69
N PRO A 282 -6.95 -38.92 44.09
CA PRO A 282 -8.13 -38.35 43.43
C PRO A 282 -8.04 -38.33 41.89
N GLU A 283 -9.17 -38.21 41.19
CA GLU A 283 -9.19 -37.85 39.76
C GLU A 283 -10.36 -36.93 39.37
N ALA A 284 -10.09 -36.19 38.31
CA ALA A 284 -10.83 -35.10 37.68
C ALA A 284 -12.08 -35.53 36.88
N GLY A 285 -12.86 -34.55 36.41
CA GLY A 285 -13.79 -34.78 35.30
C GLY A 285 -14.88 -33.73 35.13
N ALA A 286 -14.79 -32.96 34.04
CA ALA A 286 -15.69 -31.88 33.62
C ALA A 286 -16.93 -32.37 32.83
N ALA A 287 -17.95 -31.48 32.76
CA ALA A 287 -18.97 -31.24 31.69
C ALA A 287 -20.28 -30.75 32.39
N THR A 288 -21.02 -29.68 32.03
CA THR A 288 -21.61 -29.32 30.72
C THR A 288 -22.26 -27.91 30.77
N MET A 289 -21.98 -27.10 29.73
CA MET A 289 -22.75 -26.05 29.00
C MET A 289 -23.72 -25.06 29.68
N ALA A 290 -23.46 -23.76 29.42
CA ALA A 290 -24.45 -22.70 29.18
C ALA A 290 -24.03 -21.90 27.91
N PRO A 291 -24.95 -21.46 27.01
CA PRO A 291 -24.55 -20.87 25.73
C PRO A 291 -24.77 -19.33 25.64
N THR A 292 -23.92 -18.73 24.81
CA THR A 292 -24.16 -17.54 23.95
C THR A 292 -24.14 -16.13 24.56
N ARG A 293 -22.94 -15.52 24.53
CA ARG A 293 -22.80 -14.11 24.14
C ARG A 293 -21.61 -13.99 23.18
N ARG A 294 -21.87 -14.27 21.89
CA ARG A 294 -20.97 -13.88 20.80
C ARG A 294 -20.87 -12.35 20.84
N THR A 295 -19.67 -11.86 21.10
CA THR A 295 -19.34 -10.45 21.07
C THR A 295 -19.35 -9.97 19.62
N ILE A 296 -20.16 -8.93 19.37
CA ILE A 296 -20.24 -8.13 18.13
C ILE A 296 -18.86 -7.60 17.68
N SER A 297 -17.86 -7.66 18.56
CA SER A 297 -16.47 -7.25 18.34
C SER A 297 -15.70 -8.08 17.31
N GLN A 298 -16.10 -9.32 17.03
CA GLN A 298 -15.41 -10.16 16.03
C GLN A 298 -15.89 -9.88 14.59
N SER A 299 -17.17 -9.55 14.37
CA SER A 299 -17.69 -9.27 13.03
C SER A 299 -17.30 -7.90 12.48
N VAL A 300 -16.87 -6.97 13.34
CA VAL A 300 -16.31 -5.65 12.92
C VAL A 300 -14.82 -5.76 12.58
N ARG A 301 -14.13 -6.76 13.15
CA ARG A 301 -12.69 -6.97 12.94
C ARG A 301 -12.38 -7.65 11.60
N ASP A 302 -13.21 -8.60 11.18
CA ASP A 302 -13.03 -9.32 9.91
C ASP A 302 -13.48 -8.50 8.68
N ALA A 303 -14.24 -7.42 8.86
CA ALA A 303 -14.72 -6.54 7.79
C ALA A 303 -13.78 -5.35 7.49
N MET A 304 -12.69 -5.23 8.24
CA MET A 304 -11.76 -4.11 8.24
C MET A 304 -10.37 -4.67 7.89
N ASP A 305 -10.08 -4.76 6.61
CA ASP A 305 -8.77 -5.13 6.07
C ASP A 305 -7.74 -4.02 6.41
N LEU A 306 -7.34 -3.96 7.68
CA LEU A 306 -6.31 -3.04 8.19
C LEU A 306 -4.97 -3.78 8.32
N PRO A 307 -3.85 -3.16 7.91
CA PRO A 307 -2.52 -3.72 8.10
C PRO A 307 -2.19 -3.91 9.58
N GLU A 308 -1.44 -4.97 9.90
CA GLU A 308 -1.18 -5.47 11.27
C GLU A 308 -0.47 -4.48 12.22
N HIS A 309 0.02 -3.34 11.74
CA HIS A 309 0.67 -2.32 12.56
C HIS A 309 0.15 -0.90 12.26
N PRO A 310 -0.55 -0.21 13.19
CA PRO A 310 -0.94 1.18 12.99
C PRO A 310 0.17 2.18 13.30
N LEU A 311 1.36 1.73 13.72
CA LEU A 311 2.48 2.57 14.14
C LEU A 311 3.77 1.94 13.62
N GLY A 312 4.20 2.35 12.43
CA GLY A 312 5.52 2.00 11.91
C GLY A 312 6.60 2.60 12.80
N GLU A 313 7.63 1.81 13.08
CA GLU A 313 8.83 2.24 13.79
C GLU A 313 9.56 3.33 12.99
N GLY A 314 9.26 4.56 13.31
CA GLY A 314 9.93 5.75 12.81
C GLY A 314 9.47 6.93 13.64
N ASN A 315 10.38 7.86 13.95
CA ASN A 315 10.04 9.12 14.62
C ASN A 315 9.04 9.90 13.75
N LEU A 316 7.74 9.60 13.91
CA LEU A 316 6.66 10.39 13.37
C LEU A 316 6.52 11.60 14.29
N GLU A 317 6.61 12.79 13.72
CA GLU A 317 6.31 14.02 14.44
C GLU A 317 4.90 13.93 15.04
N GLU A 318 4.70 14.46 16.25
CA GLU A 318 3.45 14.28 17.01
C GLU A 318 2.21 14.74 16.21
N GLU A 319 2.40 15.70 15.30
CA GLU A 319 1.37 16.19 14.37
C GLU A 319 0.95 15.13 13.34
N ASP A 320 1.89 14.39 12.76
CA ASP A 320 1.61 13.33 11.78
C ASP A 320 0.89 12.15 12.43
N LEU A 321 1.29 11.81 13.66
CA LEU A 321 0.61 10.78 14.42
C LEU A 321 -0.84 11.19 14.73
N ARG A 322 -1.06 12.44 15.16
CA ARG A 322 -2.40 12.99 15.40
C ARG A 322 -3.25 13.00 14.12
N GLN A 323 -2.66 13.33 12.97
CA GLN A 323 -3.36 13.29 11.69
C GLN A 323 -3.77 11.87 11.30
N ARG A 324 -2.87 10.88 11.44
CA ARG A 324 -3.15 9.47 11.11
C ARG A 324 -4.20 8.86 12.04
N ILE A 325 -4.12 9.12 13.34
CA ILE A 325 -5.14 8.68 14.30
C ILE A 325 -6.51 9.29 13.94
N SER A 326 -6.54 10.58 13.57
CA SER A 326 -7.77 11.25 13.14
C SER A 326 -8.36 10.64 11.87
N ASP A 327 -7.52 10.23 10.92
CA ASP A 327 -7.95 9.57 9.68
C ASP A 327 -8.47 8.15 9.91
N ILE A 328 -7.86 7.40 10.83
CA ILE A 328 -8.35 6.06 11.23
C ILE A 328 -9.70 6.21 11.94
N ALA A 329 -9.81 7.16 12.87
CA ALA A 329 -11.06 7.44 13.57
C ALA A 329 -12.19 7.81 12.60
N ALA A 330 -11.91 8.65 11.59
CA ALA A 330 -12.89 9.01 10.56
C ALA A 330 -13.39 7.79 9.77
N ARG A 331 -12.51 6.87 9.39
CA ARG A 331 -12.87 5.63 8.68
C ARG A 331 -13.69 4.68 9.53
N VAL A 332 -13.31 4.49 10.79
CA VAL A 332 -14.06 3.65 11.74
C VAL A 332 -15.48 4.19 11.90
N VAL A 333 -15.63 5.49 12.15
CA VAL A 333 -16.94 6.14 12.34
C VAL A 333 -17.80 6.06 11.07
N HIS A 334 -17.19 6.21 9.90
CA HIS A 334 -17.88 6.04 8.62
C HIS A 334 -18.35 4.61 8.40
N LEU A 335 -17.51 3.60 8.69
CA LEU A 335 -17.88 2.19 8.57
C LEU A 335 -18.98 1.82 9.57
N THR A 336 -18.93 2.32 10.81
CA THR A 336 -19.99 2.09 11.79
C THR A 336 -21.30 2.74 11.35
N ALA A 337 -21.26 3.96 10.80
CA ALA A 337 -22.46 4.59 10.25
C ALA A 337 -23.06 3.79 9.08
N LYS A 338 -22.21 3.21 8.21
CA LYS A 338 -22.64 2.33 7.12
C LYS A 338 -23.24 1.01 7.63
N ALA A 339 -22.67 0.45 8.69
CA ALA A 339 -23.18 -0.77 9.33
C ALA A 339 -24.50 -0.55 10.07
N GLU A 340 -24.71 0.63 10.65
CA GLU A 340 -25.94 1.01 11.36
C GLU A 340 -27.10 1.38 10.43
N GLY A 341 -26.81 1.79 9.18
CA GLY A 341 -27.82 2.08 8.15
C GLY A 341 -28.54 3.42 8.34
N ALA A 342 -29.57 3.67 7.52
CA ALA A 342 -30.29 4.94 7.50
C ALA A 342 -31.08 5.17 8.80
N GLY A 343 -30.52 5.99 9.71
CA GLY A 343 -31.05 6.23 11.05
C GLY A 343 -30.01 6.22 12.17
N SER A 344 -28.72 6.06 11.84
CA SER A 344 -27.64 6.13 12.82
C SER A 344 -27.65 7.48 13.58
N PRO A 345 -27.51 7.48 14.92
CA PRO A 345 -27.28 8.69 15.70
C PRO A 345 -26.08 9.50 15.18
N ILE A 346 -25.10 8.84 14.57
CA ILE A 346 -23.91 9.46 13.98
C ILE A 346 -24.29 10.41 12.84
N ASP A 347 -25.26 10.04 12.00
CA ASP A 347 -25.72 10.91 10.92
C ASP A 347 -26.40 12.17 11.46
N THR A 348 -27.20 12.03 12.53
CA THR A 348 -27.84 13.18 13.18
C THR A 348 -26.81 14.13 13.80
N ILE A 349 -25.73 13.59 14.36
CA ILE A 349 -24.63 14.37 14.94
C ILE A 349 -23.85 15.09 13.82
N LEU A 350 -23.48 14.38 12.74
CA LEU A 350 -22.77 14.96 11.60
C LEU A 350 -23.57 16.04 10.87
N ASP A 351 -24.90 15.91 10.85
CA ASP A 351 -25.81 16.92 10.29
C ASP A 351 -26.04 18.10 11.24
N SER A 352 -26.06 17.87 12.56
CA SER A 352 -26.14 18.94 13.56
C SER A 352 -24.89 19.83 13.56
N ASP A 353 -23.73 19.26 13.24
CA ASP A 353 -22.42 19.94 13.19
C ASP A 353 -22.19 20.67 11.84
N LYS A 354 -23.26 20.95 11.07
CA LYS A 354 -23.20 21.77 9.85
C LYS A 354 -23.13 23.27 10.14
N THR A 355 -23.35 23.69 11.38
CA THR A 355 -23.16 25.09 11.79
C THR A 355 -21.66 25.38 11.96
N PRO A 356 -21.06 26.31 11.21
CA PRO A 356 -19.65 26.63 11.37
C PRO A 356 -19.43 27.19 12.78
N SER A 357 -18.63 26.50 13.60
CA SER A 357 -18.19 27.01 14.89
C SER A 357 -17.41 28.31 14.68
N SER A 358 -18.07 29.44 14.93
CA SER A 358 -17.47 30.78 14.95
C SER A 358 -16.76 31.04 16.28
N SER A 359 -15.87 30.13 16.68
CA SER A 359 -14.93 30.37 17.79
C SER A 359 -13.56 30.63 17.18
N GLY A 360 -13.14 31.90 17.23
CA GLY A 360 -11.94 32.42 16.58
C GLY A 360 -10.66 31.70 16.98
N ASP A 361 -9.81 31.42 16.00
CA ASP A 361 -8.65 32.24 15.64
C ASP A 361 -8.19 31.83 14.24
N ALA A 362 -7.68 32.79 13.47
CA ALA A 362 -7.34 32.64 12.05
C ALA A 362 -5.97 31.98 11.79
N GLU A 363 -5.38 31.34 12.81
CA GLU A 363 -4.18 30.55 12.70
C GLU A 363 -4.51 29.08 13.03
N ALA A 364 -4.29 28.20 12.05
CA ALA A 364 -4.61 26.77 12.04
C ALA A 364 -6.12 26.44 11.92
N LYS A 365 -6.64 26.55 10.69
CA LYS A 365 -7.86 25.84 10.25
C LYS A 365 -7.61 24.33 10.26
N GLN A 366 -7.46 23.73 11.44
CA GLN A 366 -7.28 22.30 11.62
C GLN A 366 -8.54 21.59 11.12
N VAL A 367 -8.38 20.70 10.15
CA VAL A 367 -9.49 19.95 9.54
C VAL A 367 -10.11 19.07 10.61
N THR A 368 -11.37 19.37 10.97
CA THR A 368 -12.13 18.66 11.99
C THR A 368 -12.40 17.21 11.58
N LEU A 369 -12.67 16.34 12.56
CA LEU A 369 -13.01 14.94 12.31
C LEU A 369 -14.29 14.82 11.46
N ALA A 370 -15.29 15.66 11.73
CA ALA A 370 -16.54 15.70 10.97
C ALA A 370 -16.30 16.05 9.49
N ASP A 371 -15.40 17.00 9.20
CA ASP A 371 -15.05 17.36 7.83
C ASP A 371 -14.31 16.23 7.10
N ARG A 372 -13.47 15.45 7.80
CA ARG A 372 -12.82 14.26 7.21
C ARG A 372 -13.82 13.16 6.87
N ILE A 373 -14.79 12.90 7.76
CA ILE A 373 -15.85 11.91 7.52
C ILE A 373 -16.68 12.31 6.29
N ARG A 374 -17.06 13.59 6.16
CA ARG A 374 -17.78 14.11 4.98
C ARG A 374 -16.98 13.93 3.69
N ARG A 375 -15.70 14.34 3.70
CA ARG A 375 -14.80 14.15 2.53
C ARG A 375 -14.66 12.69 2.13
N LEU A 376 -14.67 11.76 3.09
CA LEU A 376 -14.56 10.33 2.81
C LEU A 376 -15.84 9.79 2.16
N ARG A 377 -17.01 10.23 2.62
CA ARG A 377 -18.31 9.96 1.98
C ARG A 377 -18.38 10.50 0.56
N ASP A 378 -17.91 11.73 0.33
CA ASP A 378 -17.91 12.34 -1.00
C ASP A 378 -17.00 11.58 -1.97
N LYS A 379 -15.83 11.11 -1.50
CA LYS A 379 -14.91 10.29 -2.29
C LYS A 379 -15.51 8.93 -2.64
N GLU A 380 -16.15 8.25 -1.69
CA GLU A 380 -16.82 6.96 -1.97
C GLU A 380 -18.01 7.15 -2.91
N ALA A 381 -18.85 8.16 -2.71
CA ALA A 381 -19.97 8.46 -3.61
C ALA A 381 -19.50 8.83 -5.03
N ALA A 382 -18.34 9.48 -5.16
CA ALA A 382 -17.71 9.73 -6.46
C ALA A 382 -17.18 8.44 -7.10
N ASN A 383 -16.64 7.52 -6.31
CA ASN A 383 -16.12 6.24 -6.79
C ASN A 383 -17.27 5.30 -7.23
N ASP A 384 -18.36 5.25 -6.48
CA ASP A 384 -19.55 4.46 -6.81
C ASP A 384 -20.23 4.98 -8.10
N ARG A 385 -20.18 6.29 -8.37
CA ARG A 385 -20.66 6.89 -9.64
C ARG A 385 -19.74 6.63 -10.83
N ALA A 386 -18.46 6.35 -10.60
CA ALA A 386 -17.50 6.03 -11.65
C ALA A 386 -17.51 4.52 -12.00
N ALA A 387 -18.02 3.68 -11.10
CA ALA A 387 -18.07 2.23 -11.25
C ALA A 387 -19.41 1.69 -11.80
N GLY A 388 -20.45 2.53 -11.90
CA GLY A 388 -21.73 2.21 -12.53
C GLY A 388 -21.92 2.96 -13.84
#